data_AF-A0A3D8UNV5-F1
#
_entry.id   AF-A0A3D8UNV5-F1
#
_cell.length_a   1.000
_cell.length_b   1.000
_cell.length_c   1.000
_cell.angle_alpha   90.00
_cell.angle_beta   90.00
_cell.angle_gamma   90.00
#
_symmetry.space_group_name_H-M   'P 1'
#
loop_
_entity.id
_entity.type
_entity.pdbx_description
1 polymer ?
#
loop_
_entity_poly.entity_id
_entity_poly.type
_entity_poly.pdbx_seq_one_letter_code
_entity_poly.pdbx_strand_id
1 'polypeptide(L)'
;MDENRTKMKAQYTTLYSEVEQILFRLDPVGINFGENTDEYASEVDTILPRLKEASSQADVLNIVHEEFCRWFDVDTAGKKSQPVYSEVASEIWKSWLKFSRLIHHQKTS
;
A
#
# COMPACT_ATOMS: atom_id res chain seq x y z
N MET A 1 20.17 19.56 11.69
CA MET A 1 19.32 18.73 10.80
C MET A 1 18.74 17.62 11.64
N ASP A 2 17.42 17.60 11.83
CA ASP A 2 16.74 16.75 12.82
C ASP A 2 16.82 15.26 12.46
N GLU A 3 17.50 14.47 13.30
CA GLU A 3 17.62 13.00 13.16
C GLU A 3 16.24 12.32 13.09
N ASN A 4 15.24 12.88 13.77
CA ASN A 4 13.87 12.39 13.75
C ASN A 4 13.22 12.50 12.35
N ARG A 5 13.47 13.61 11.64
CA ARG A 5 12.97 13.81 10.28
C ARG A 5 13.61 12.81 9.31
N THR A 6 14.90 12.49 9.49
CA THR A 6 15.61 11.50 8.66
C THR A 6 15.08 10.09 8.89
N LYS A 7 14.87 9.68 10.15
CA LYS A 7 14.30 8.36 10.48
C LYS A 7 12.87 8.20 9.94
N MET A 8 12.05 9.24 10.06
CA MET A 8 10.67 9.21 9.55
C MET A 8 10.64 9.12 8.03
N LYS A 9 11.49 9.86 7.33
CA LYS A 9 11.65 9.72 5.87
C LYS A 9 12.07 8.30 5.48
N ALA A 10 13.07 7.74 6.15
CA ALA A 10 13.54 6.38 5.87
C ALA A 10 12.44 5.33 6.11
N GLN A 11 11.66 5.45 7.19
CA GLN A 11 10.54 4.54 7.46
C GLN A 11 9.41 4.67 6.43
N TYR A 12 9.13 5.90 5.97
CA TYR A 12 8.16 6.12 4.90
C TYR A 12 8.64 5.50 3.59
N THR A 13 9.94 5.62 3.28
CA THR A 13 10.57 4.92 2.16
C THR A 13 10.48 3.39 2.30
N THR A 14 10.64 2.85 3.51
CA THR A 14 10.44 1.41 3.76
C THR A 14 9.00 1.00 3.50
N LEU A 15 8.01 1.72 4.04
CA LEU A 15 6.59 1.43 3.82
C LEU A 15 6.25 1.49 2.33
N TYR A 16 6.77 2.49 1.61
CA TYR A 16 6.58 2.62 0.17
C TYR A 16 7.05 1.37 -0.57
N SER A 17 8.30 0.98 -0.35
CA SER A 17 8.89 -0.18 -1.03
C SER A 17 8.19 -1.49 -0.64
N GLU A 18 7.72 -1.63 0.60
CA GLU A 18 6.94 -2.80 1.01
C GLU A 18 5.60 -2.88 0.25
N VAL A 19 4.86 -1.78 0.13
CA VAL A 19 3.56 -1.75 -0.58
C VAL A 19 3.76 -2.00 -2.08
N GLU A 20 4.75 -1.38 -2.70
CA GLU A 20 5.12 -1.59 -4.10
C GLU A 20 5.44 -3.08 -4.37
N GLN A 21 6.29 -3.69 -3.53
CA GLN A 21 6.62 -5.12 -3.66
C GLN A 21 5.41 -6.04 -3.46
N ILE A 22 4.49 -5.69 -2.55
CA ILE A 22 3.26 -6.46 -2.33
C ILE A 22 2.39 -6.45 -3.59
N LEU A 23 2.19 -5.27 -4.20
CA LEU A 23 1.39 -5.13 -5.43
C LEU A 23 2.06 -5.86 -6.60
N PHE A 24 3.37 -5.68 -6.78
CA PHE A 24 4.14 -6.37 -7.82
C PHE A 24 4.05 -7.90 -7.69
N ARG A 25 4.19 -8.44 -6.47
CA ARG A 25 4.18 -9.88 -6.22
C ARG A 25 2.81 -10.53 -6.41
N LEU A 26 1.75 -9.84 -5.97
CA LEU A 26 0.39 -10.39 -5.99
C LEU A 26 -0.36 -10.07 -7.27
N ASP A 27 0.09 -9.05 -8.01
CA ASP A 27 -0.37 -8.65 -9.33
C ASP A 27 -1.89 -8.67 -9.51
N PRO A 28 -2.63 -7.78 -8.81
CA PRO A 28 -4.09 -7.90 -8.68
C PRO A 28 -4.84 -7.72 -10.01
N VAL A 29 -4.19 -7.12 -11.00
CA VAL A 29 -4.74 -6.82 -12.33
C VAL A 29 -4.02 -7.53 -13.46
N GLY A 30 -3.00 -8.33 -13.16
CA GLY A 30 -2.33 -9.13 -14.19
C GLY A 30 -1.49 -8.30 -15.17
N ILE A 31 -1.10 -7.08 -14.80
CA ILE A 31 -0.36 -6.16 -15.70
C ILE A 31 1.14 -6.26 -15.53
N ASN A 32 1.62 -7.09 -14.59
CA ASN A 32 3.04 -7.24 -14.33
C ASN A 32 3.75 -7.93 -15.51
N PHE A 33 4.33 -7.15 -16.43
CA PHE A 33 4.98 -7.65 -17.65
C PHE A 33 6.52 -7.54 -17.57
N GLY A 34 7.16 -8.14 -16.55
CA GLY A 34 8.61 -8.39 -16.56
C GLY A 34 9.33 -8.03 -15.26
N GLU A 35 10.49 -7.37 -15.38
CA GLU A 35 11.34 -6.93 -14.24
C GLU A 35 11.10 -5.47 -13.84
N ASN A 36 10.08 -4.81 -14.41
CA ASN A 36 9.82 -3.40 -14.18
C ASN A 36 9.04 -3.20 -12.88
N THR A 37 9.76 -3.02 -11.78
CA THR A 37 9.16 -2.83 -10.44
C THR A 37 8.40 -1.49 -10.28
N ASP A 38 8.55 -0.59 -11.25
CA ASP A 38 7.90 0.73 -11.35
C ASP A 38 6.39 0.65 -11.66
N GLU A 39 5.90 -0.49 -12.18
CA GLU A 39 4.55 -0.61 -12.76
C GLU A 39 3.39 -0.30 -11.81
N TYR A 40 3.63 -0.30 -10.50
CA TYR A 40 2.64 0.02 -9.46
C TYR A 40 2.93 1.31 -8.69
N ALA A 41 3.99 2.07 -9.05
CA ALA A 41 4.44 3.23 -8.29
C ALA A 41 3.36 4.32 -8.17
N SER A 42 2.57 4.52 -9.24
CA SER A 42 1.49 5.51 -9.29
C SER A 42 0.33 5.17 -8.35
N GLU A 43 0.00 3.89 -8.24
CA GLU A 43 -1.01 3.35 -7.33
C GLU A 43 -0.54 3.45 -5.89
N VAL A 44 0.73 3.12 -5.62
CA VAL A 44 1.34 3.25 -4.29
C VAL A 44 1.25 4.70 -3.80
N ASP A 45 1.53 5.67 -4.68
CA ASP A 45 1.46 7.11 -4.38
C ASP A 45 0.04 7.56 -3.98
N THR A 46 -1.02 6.92 -4.47
CA THR A 46 -2.40 7.26 -4.11
C THR A 46 -2.95 6.42 -2.96
N ILE A 47 -2.49 5.18 -2.79
CA ILE A 47 -2.88 4.30 -1.68
C ILE A 47 -2.28 4.77 -0.35
N LEU A 48 -0.97 5.06 -0.30
CA LEU A 48 -0.27 5.37 0.96
C LEU A 48 -0.89 6.54 1.75
N PRO A 49 -1.24 7.69 1.14
CA PRO A 49 -1.85 8.79 1.87
C PRO A 49 -3.21 8.44 2.47
N ARG A 50 -3.93 7.47 1.90
CA ARG A 50 -5.25 7.00 2.34
C ARG A 50 -5.18 5.95 3.44
N LEU A 51 -4.05 5.26 3.61
CA LEU A 51 -3.88 4.24 4.69
C LEU A 51 -4.07 4.82 6.10
N LYS A 52 -3.81 6.12 6.29
CA LYS A 52 -4.07 6.82 7.57
C LYS A 52 -5.56 6.89 7.94
N GLU A 53 -6.45 6.71 6.98
CA GLU A 53 -7.91 6.73 7.15
C GLU A 53 -8.45 5.32 7.42
N ALA A 54 -7.65 4.27 7.13
CA ALA A 54 -8.02 2.89 7.37
C ALA A 54 -7.92 2.51 8.85
N SER A 55 -8.98 1.89 9.38
CA SER A 55 -9.00 1.34 10.74
C SER A 55 -8.99 -0.20 10.74
N SER A 56 -9.10 -0.82 9.56
CA SER A 56 -9.17 -2.26 9.39
C SER A 56 -8.62 -2.71 8.04
N GLN A 57 -8.34 -4.02 7.92
CA GLN A 57 -7.99 -4.64 6.63
C GLN A 57 -9.10 -4.44 5.58
N ALA A 58 -10.37 -4.42 5.99
CA ALA A 58 -11.49 -4.19 5.07
C ALA A 58 -11.46 -2.78 4.47
N ASP A 59 -11.04 -1.78 5.24
CA ASP A 59 -10.86 -0.41 4.74
C ASP A 59 -9.71 -0.34 3.74
N VAL A 60 -8.58 -1.01 4.03
CA VAL A 60 -7.45 -1.11 3.09
C VAL A 60 -7.90 -1.76 1.79
N LEU A 61 -8.69 -2.83 1.86
CA LEU A 61 -9.24 -3.51 0.70
C LEU A 61 -10.10 -2.56 -0.15
N ASN A 62 -10.97 -1.77 0.48
CA ASN A 62 -11.78 -0.77 -0.22
C ASN A 62 -10.90 0.29 -0.89
N ILE A 63 -9.91 0.83 -0.17
CA ILE A 63 -8.96 1.83 -0.70
C ILE A 63 -8.23 1.27 -1.92
N VAL A 64 -7.65 0.08 -1.82
CA VAL A 64 -6.90 -0.55 -2.92
C VAL A 64 -7.80 -0.75 -4.13
N HIS A 65 -9.01 -1.32 -3.94
CA HIS A 65 -9.92 -1.56 -5.05
C HIS A 65 -10.39 -0.26 -5.71
N GLU A 66 -10.68 0.79 -4.93
CA GLU A 66 -11.06 2.11 -5.46
C GLU A 66 -9.94 2.76 -6.27
N GLU A 67 -8.70 2.74 -5.77
CA GLU A 67 -7.56 3.29 -6.50
C GLU A 67 -7.31 2.49 -7.78
N PHE A 68 -7.43 1.16 -7.73
CA PHE A 68 -7.28 0.31 -8.91
C PHE A 68 -8.36 0.57 -9.95
N CYS A 69 -9.63 0.72 -9.56
CA CYS A 69 -10.69 1.12 -10.48
C CYS A 69 -10.49 2.52 -11.06
N ARG A 70 -9.83 3.42 -10.33
CA ARG A 70 -9.52 4.77 -10.81
C ARG A 70 -8.39 4.77 -11.84
N TRP A 71 -7.38 3.91 -11.66
CA TRP A 71 -6.21 3.84 -12.54
C TRP A 71 -6.43 2.93 -13.76
N PHE A 72 -7.17 1.83 -13.61
CA PHE A 72 -7.32 0.79 -14.65
C PHE A 72 -8.76 0.55 -15.12
N ASP A 73 -9.72 1.32 -14.63
CA ASP A 73 -11.15 1.10 -14.82
C ASP A 73 -11.68 -0.17 -14.12
N VAL A 74 -13.01 -0.27 -13.97
CA VAL A 74 -13.65 -1.39 -13.26
C VAL A 74 -13.47 -2.73 -13.97
N ASP A 75 -13.40 -2.73 -15.29
CA ASP A 75 -13.30 -3.94 -16.11
C ASP A 75 -11.92 -4.60 -15.95
N THR A 76 -10.85 -3.81 -15.90
CA THR A 76 -9.48 -4.30 -15.69
C THR A 76 -9.20 -4.58 -14.22
N ALA A 77 -9.63 -3.69 -13.31
CA ALA A 77 -9.51 -3.92 -11.86
C ALA A 77 -10.26 -5.19 -11.42
N GLY A 78 -11.35 -5.53 -12.11
CA GLY A 78 -12.19 -6.65 -11.78
C GLY A 78 -12.92 -6.50 -10.46
N LYS A 79 -13.45 -7.62 -9.96
CA LYS A 79 -14.30 -7.64 -8.76
C LYS A 79 -13.48 -7.57 -7.49
N LYS A 80 -13.90 -6.69 -6.58
CA LYS A 80 -13.39 -6.59 -5.20
C LYS A 80 -13.41 -7.90 -4.41
N SER A 81 -14.35 -8.79 -4.72
CA SER A 81 -14.50 -10.09 -4.07
C SER A 81 -13.47 -11.13 -4.53
N GLN A 82 -12.58 -10.79 -5.46
CA GLN A 82 -11.50 -11.69 -5.87
C GLN A 82 -10.54 -11.93 -4.71
N PRO A 83 -10.07 -13.18 -4.49
CA PRO A 83 -9.20 -13.50 -3.37
C PRO A 83 -7.93 -12.64 -3.29
N VAL A 84 -7.38 -12.23 -4.44
CA VAL A 84 -6.17 -11.41 -4.52
C VAL A 84 -6.29 -10.09 -3.77
N TYR A 85 -7.44 -9.41 -3.82
CA TYR A 85 -7.65 -8.15 -3.09
C TYR A 85 -7.64 -8.35 -1.57
N SER A 86 -8.17 -9.48 -1.09
CA SER A 86 -8.11 -9.82 0.34
C SER A 86 -6.69 -10.07 0.80
N GLU A 87 -5.87 -10.72 -0.04
CA GLU A 87 -4.47 -11.01 0.26
C GLU A 87 -3.62 -9.74 0.26
N VAL A 88 -3.74 -8.91 -0.79
CA VAL A 88 -3.09 -7.60 -0.90
C VAL A 88 -3.41 -6.73 0.30
N ALA A 89 -4.70 -6.61 0.64
CA ALA A 89 -5.13 -5.79 1.77
C ALA A 89 -4.57 -6.30 3.11
N SER A 90 -4.49 -7.62 3.28
CA SER A 90 -3.90 -8.23 4.48
C SER A 90 -2.43 -7.85 4.65
N GLU A 91 -1.65 -7.99 3.58
CA GLU A 91 -0.22 -7.69 3.60
C GLU A 91 0.05 -6.19 3.79
N ILE A 92 -0.66 -5.33 3.05
CA ILE A 92 -0.55 -3.86 3.21
C ILE A 92 -0.96 -3.44 4.62
N TRP A 93 -2.03 -4.00 5.18
CA TRP A 93 -2.47 -3.68 6.54
C TRP A 93 -1.42 -4.07 7.59
N LYS A 94 -0.77 -5.23 7.45
CA LYS A 94 0.34 -5.63 8.33
C LYS A 94 1.50 -4.65 8.26
N SER A 95 1.91 -4.22 7.06
CA SER A 95 2.96 -3.22 6.86
C SER A 95 2.59 -1.86 7.47
N TRP A 96 1.35 -1.40 7.25
CA TRP A 96 0.83 -0.18 7.86
C TRP A 96 0.81 -0.24 9.39
N LEU A 97 0.38 -1.34 9.99
CA LEU A 97 0.38 -1.50 11.46
C LEU A 97 1.79 -1.50 12.05
N LYS A 98 2.79 -2.02 11.34
CA LYS A 98 4.20 -1.93 11.76
C LYS A 98 4.66 -0.48 11.72
N PHE A 99 4.45 0.21 10.60
CA PHE A 99 4.79 1.62 10.42
C PHE A 99 4.09 2.52 11.46
N SER A 100 2.78 2.36 11.64
CA SER A 100 1.97 3.12 12.58
C SER A 100 2.48 2.98 14.02
N ARG A 101 2.87 1.77 14.43
CA ARG A 101 3.45 1.56 15.77
C ARG A 101 4.79 2.27 15.93
N LEU A 102 5.62 2.26 14.88
CA LEU A 102 6.93 2.94 14.90
C LEU A 102 6.78 4.46 15.02
N ILE A 103 5.86 5.08 14.28
CA ILE A 103 5.63 6.54 14.35
C ILE A 103 5.00 6.98 15.69
N HIS A 104 4.15 6.14 16.31
CA HIS A 104 3.52 6.46 17.59
C HIS A 104 4.51 6.33 18.75
N HIS A 105 5.43 5.35 18.73
CA HIS A 105 6.46 5.19 19.76
C HIS A 105 7.44 6.38 19.84
N GLN A 106 7.64 7.12 18.74
CA GLN A 106 8.55 8.28 18.72
C GLN A 106 7.90 9.57 19.21
N LYS A 107 6.58 9.60 19.42
CA LYS A 107 5.85 10.78 19.93
C LYS A 107 5.72 10.80 21.47
N THR A 108 6.00 9.69 22.14
CA THR A 108 5.84 9.52 23.59
C THR A 108 7.16 9.51 24.38
N SER A 109 8.28 9.87 23.74
CA SER A 109 9.62 9.84 24.35
C SER A 109 10.27 11.21 24.36
#